data_AF-A0A078KY61-F1
#
_entry.id   AF-A0A078KY61-F1
#
_cell.length_a   1.000
_cell.length_b   1.000
_cell.length_c   1.000
_cell.angle_alpha   90.00
_cell.angle_beta   90.00
_cell.angle_gamma   90.00
#
_symmetry.space_group_name_H-M   'P 1'
#
loop_
_entity.id
_entity.type
_entity.pdbx_description
1 polymer ?
#
loop_
_entity_poly.entity_id
_entity_poly.type
_entity_poly.pdbx_seq_one_letter_code
_entity_poly.pdbx_strand_id
1 'polypeptide(L)' 'MRKVFRLLAVVLDAIVGVAENKPAKRYLTVYEAQEKFDKGLISIREYNESLESK' A
#
# COMPACT_ATOMS: atom_id res chain seq x y z
N MET A 1 -12.89 32.49 -4.83
CA MET A 1 -12.95 31.37 -5.79
C MET A 1 -11.57 30.84 -6.18
N ARG A 2 -10.79 31.52 -7.05
CA ARG A 2 -9.52 30.98 -7.61
C ARG A 2 -8.45 30.58 -6.57
N LYS A 3 -8.39 31.29 -5.43
CA LYS A 3 -7.48 30.96 -4.30
C LYS A 3 -7.86 29.67 -3.58
N VAL A 4 -9.16 29.37 -3.49
CA VAL A 4 -9.68 28.17 -2.80
C VAL A 4 -9.34 26.92 -3.61
N PHE A 5 -9.51 26.97 -4.93
CA PHE A 5 -9.14 25.87 -5.82
C PHE A 5 -7.64 25.59 -5.84
N ARG A 6 -6.79 26.63 -5.74
CA ARG A 6 -5.34 26.43 -5.58
C ARG A 6 -4.99 25.73 -4.27
N LEU A 7 -5.63 26.12 -3.16
CA LEU A 7 -5.41 25.48 -1.87
C LEU A 7 -5.82 23.99 -1.92
N LEU A 8 -6.98 23.70 -2.49
CA LEU A 8 -7.47 22.33 -2.67
C LEU A 8 -6.53 21.49 -3.54
N ALA A 9 -6.01 22.05 -4.63
CA ALA A 9 -5.07 21.34 -5.50
C ALA A 9 -3.77 20.97 -4.77
N VAL A 10 -3.20 21.89 -3.98
CA VAL A 10 -1.97 21.62 -3.20
C VAL A 10 -2.22 20.56 -2.12
N VAL A 11 -3.37 20.60 -1.46
CA VAL A 11 -3.74 19.60 -0.45
C VAL A 11 -3.92 18.22 -1.09
N LEU A 12 -4.58 18.13 -2.25
CA LEU A 12 -4.74 16.87 -2.98
C LEU A 12 -3.41 16.30 -3.46
N ASP A 13 -2.54 17.14 -4.00
CA ASP A 13 -1.20 16.73 -4.48
C ASP A 13 -0.33 16.20 -3.32
N ALA A 14 -0.40 16.85 -2.16
CA ALA A 14 0.28 16.39 -0.95
C ALA A 14 -0.28 15.04 -0.43
N ILE A 15 -1.59 14.81 -0.50
CA ILE A 15 -2.21 13.55 -0.09
C ILE A 15 -1.82 12.42 -1.06
N VAL A 16 -1.85 12.68 -2.36
CA VAL A 16 -1.46 11.70 -3.40
C VAL A 16 0.02 11.35 -3.28
N GLY A 17 0.91 12.33 -3.12
CA GLY A 17 2.33 12.08 -2.91
C GLY A 17 2.62 11.28 -1.64
N VAL A 18 1.84 11.46 -0.56
CA VAL A 18 1.93 10.63 0.65
C VAL A 18 1.38 9.22 0.43
N ALA A 19 0.33 9.07 -0.38
CA ALA A 19 -0.23 7.76 -0.73
C ALA A 19 0.71 6.95 -1.64
N GLU A 20 1.46 7.61 -2.53
CA GLU A 20 2.48 6.98 -3.38
C GLU A 20 3.77 6.66 -2.61
N ASN A 21 4.16 7.49 -1.62
CA ASN A 21 5.33 7.24 -0.77
C ASN A 21 5.08 6.26 0.37
N LYS A 22 3.82 5.98 0.69
CA LYS A 22 3.53 4.80 1.50
C LYS A 22 3.70 3.64 0.52
N PRO A 23 4.65 2.70 0.70
CA PRO A 23 4.42 1.41 0.10
C PRO A 23 3.05 1.04 0.63
N ALA A 24 2.09 0.90 -0.28
CA ALA A 24 0.91 0.15 0.04
C ALA A 24 1.46 -1.22 0.41
N LYS A 25 1.80 -1.40 1.69
CA LYS A 25 1.54 -2.62 2.42
C LYS A 25 0.04 -2.78 2.27
N ARG A 26 -0.40 -3.20 1.07
CA ARG A 26 -1.50 -4.10 0.90
C ARG A 26 -1.08 -5.21 1.83
N TYR A 27 -1.55 -5.11 3.07
CA TYR A 27 -1.50 -6.19 4.01
C TYR A 27 -2.14 -7.33 3.25
N LEU A 28 -1.28 -8.18 2.67
CA LEU A 28 -1.74 -9.38 2.02
C LEU A 28 -2.45 -10.12 3.12
N THR A 29 -3.74 -10.35 2.92
CA THR A 29 -4.45 -11.22 3.84
C THR A 29 -3.68 -12.54 3.88
N VAL A 30 -3.72 -13.24 5.02
CA VAL A 30 -3.06 -14.54 5.18
C VAL A 30 -3.39 -15.48 4.01
N TYR A 31 -4.63 -15.41 3.51
CA TYR A 31 -5.10 -16.17 2.37
C TYR A 31 -4.42 -15.77 1.05
N GLU A 32 -4.33 -14.48 0.74
CA GLU A 32 -3.66 -14.01 -0.48
C GLU A 32 -2.13 -14.25 -0.44
N ALA A 33 -1.52 -14.15 0.73
CA ALA A 33 -0.11 -14.48 0.91
C ALA A 33 0.12 -15.97 0.66
N GLN A 34 -0.75 -16.83 1.19
CA GLN A 34 -0.67 -18.27 0.99
C GLN A 34 -0.85 -18.65 -0.49
N GLU A 35 -1.86 -18.09 -1.17
CA GLU A 35 -2.09 -18.33 -2.59
C GLU A 35 -0.89 -17.91 -3.45
N LYS A 36 -0.24 -16.79 -3.11
CA LYS A 36 0.96 -16.33 -3.83
C LYS A 36 2.18 -17.18 -3.53
N PHE A 37 2.33 -17.66 -2.31
CA PHE A 37 3.42 -18.55 -1.92
C PHE A 37 3.30 -19.90 -2.63
N ASP A 38 2.09 -20.48 -2.67
CA ASP A 38 1.81 -21.74 -3.37
C ASP A 38 2.06 -21.63 -4.88
N LYS A 39 1.84 -20.44 -5.46
CA LYS A 39 2.17 -20.14 -6.86
C LYS A 39 3.65 -19.79 -7.09
N GLY A 40 4.47 -19.75 -6.05
CA GLY A 40 5.89 -19.37 -6.13
C GLY A 40 6.12 -17.90 -6.50
N LEU A 41 5.11 -17.04 -6.32
CA LEU A 41 5.15 -15.62 -6.67
C LEU A 41 5.79 -14.75 -5.59
N ILE A 42 5.90 -15.28 -4.36
CA ILE A 42 6.56 -14.63 -3.24
C ILE A 42 7.45 -15.65 -2.51
N SER A 43 8.50 -15.15 -1.86
CA SER A 43 9.39 -15.96 -1.04
C SER A 43 8.78 -16.31 0.32
N ILE A 44 9.33 -17.34 0.98
CA ILE A 44 8.96 -17.72 2.36
C ILE A 44 9.12 -16.54 3.33
N ARG A 45 10.09 -15.65 3.08
CA ARG A 45 10.34 -14.46 3.90
C ARG A 45 9.19 -13.46 3.77
N GLU A 46 8.77 -13.16 2.54
CA GLU A 46 7.64 -12.26 2.28
C GLU A 46 6.32 -12.83 2.80
N TYR A 47 6.16 -14.16 2.74
CA TYR A 47 5.02 -14.85 3.37
C TYR A 47 5.03 -14.68 4.90
N ASN A 48 6.17 -14.89 5.57
CA ASN A 48 6.26 -14.73 7.02
C ASN A 48 6.04 -13.27 7.46
N GLU A 49 6.56 -12.29 6.73
CA GLU A 49 6.34 -10.87 7.00
C GLU A 49 4.84 -10.49 6.90
N SER A 50 4.06 -11.21 6.07
CA SER A 50 2.60 -11.05 6.01
C SER A 50 1.86 -11.67 7.21
N LEU A 51 2.44 -12.70 7.85
CA LEU A 51 1.87 -13.37 9.02
C LEU A 51 2.20 -12.67 10.35
N GLU A 52 3.40 -12.08 10.45
CA GLU A 52 3.86 -11.34 11.64
C GLU A 52 3.12 -10.00 11.84
N SER A 53 2.43 -9.53 10.81
CA SER A 53 1.63 -8.30 10.85
C SER A 53 0.31 -8.43 11.65
N LYS A 54 0.10 -9.53 12.36
CA LYS A 54 -1.15 -9.83 13.06
C LYS A 54 -1.08 -9.52 14.55
#